data_AF-A0A534UHB3-F1
#
_entry.id   AF-A0A534UHB3-F1
#
_cell.length_a   1.000
_cell.length_b   1.000
_cell.length_c   1.000
_cell.angle_alpha   90.00
_cell.angle_beta   90.00
_cell.angle_gamma   90.00
#
_symmetry.space_group_name_H-M   'P 1'
#
loop_
_entity.id
_entity.type
_entity.pdbx_description
1 polymer ?
#
loop_
_entity_poly.entity_id
_entity_poly.type
_entity_poly.pdbx_seq_one_letter_code
_entity_poly.pdbx_strand_id
1 'polypeptide(L)'
;MTKALKLVFLGSLVLNLLLLGVILGQVPRGLETTPSTRTQRMEEALKKVPEPAQSRFREKFAQIRAVNDPLRQQIDEARAETLRLLAAERFDETAYDRQVSKIEELRGEMFKRMGQDFKQTAKEFSPEERRMLADLLRRPPPSS
;
A
#
# COMPACT_ATOMS: atom_id res chain seq x y z
N MET A 1 6.02 -33.63 18.83
CA MET A 1 5.33 -32.33 19.05
C MET A 1 3.83 -32.52 18.89
N THR A 2 3.06 -32.19 19.92
CA THR A 2 1.59 -32.29 19.91
C THR A 2 0.98 -31.25 18.96
N LYS A 3 -0.19 -31.56 18.39
CA LYS A 3 -0.89 -30.66 17.45
C LYS A 3 -1.16 -29.27 18.07
N ALA A 4 -1.42 -29.25 19.38
CA ALA A 4 -1.57 -28.02 20.16
C ALA A 4 -0.30 -27.13 20.14
N LEU A 5 0.88 -27.73 20.29
CA LEU A 5 2.14 -26.97 20.29
C LEU A 5 2.45 -26.36 18.91
N LYS A 6 2.07 -27.05 17.82
CA LYS A 6 2.18 -26.52 16.45
C LYS A 6 1.24 -25.35 16.19
N LEU A 7 0.01 -25.41 16.71
CA LEU A 7 -0.97 -24.33 16.59
C LEU A 7 -0.52 -23.08 17.33
N VAL A 8 0.02 -23.22 18.54
CA VAL A 8 0.60 -22.10 19.31
C VAL A 8 1.78 -21.47 18.57
N PHE A 9 2.66 -22.30 17.98
CA PHE A 9 3.81 -21.80 17.22
C PHE A 9 3.40 -21.08 15.93
N LEU A 10 2.41 -21.61 15.22
CA LEU A 10 1.87 -20.99 14.00
C LEU A 10 1.16 -19.66 14.33
N GLY A 11 0.38 -19.64 15.42
CA GLY A 11 -0.24 -18.42 15.94
C GLY A 11 0.81 -17.35 16.29
N SER A 12 1.89 -17.73 16.97
CA SER A 12 3.02 -16.85 17.27
C SER A 12 3.68 -16.30 16.00
N LEU A 13 3.89 -17.14 14.98
CA LEU A 13 4.53 -16.72 13.73
C LEU A 13 3.66 -15.73 12.95
N VAL A 14 2.36 -16.04 12.81
CA VAL A 14 1.39 -15.16 12.13
C VAL A 14 1.25 -13.85 12.89
N LEU A 15 1.18 -13.89 14.23
CA LEU A 15 1.12 -12.70 15.06
C LEU A 15 2.37 -11.82 14.87
N ASN A 16 3.55 -12.40 14.80
CA ASN A 16 4.80 -11.66 14.56
C ASN A 16 4.85 -11.03 13.15
N LEU A 17 4.39 -11.74 12.13
CA LEU A 17 4.31 -11.20 10.76
C LEU A 17 3.26 -10.09 10.62
N LEU A 18 2.13 -10.22 11.33
CA LEU A 18 1.10 -9.18 11.40
C LEU A 18 1.59 -7.96 12.20
N LEU A 19 2.28 -8.17 13.34
CA LEU A 19 2.92 -7.12 14.12
C LEU A 19 3.95 -6.34 13.29
N LEU A 20 4.74 -7.01 12.46
CA LEU A 20 5.64 -6.34 11.52
C LEU A 20 4.88 -5.50 10.48
N GLY A 21 3.76 -6.02 9.97
CA GLY A 21 2.85 -5.26 9.09
C GLY A 21 2.21 -4.05 9.78
N VAL A 22 1.97 -4.13 11.08
CA VAL A 22 1.42 -3.08 11.94
C VAL A 22 2.47 -2.02 12.26
N ILE A 23 3.68 -2.39 12.68
CA ILE A 23 4.76 -1.43 12.97
C ILE A 23 5.16 -0.68 11.69
N LEU A 24 5.16 -1.35 10.53
CA LEU A 24 5.44 -0.71 9.24
C LEU A 24 4.22 0.07 8.67
N GLY A 25 3.00 -0.24 9.13
CA GLY A 25 1.75 0.35 8.63
C GLY A 25 1.13 1.45 9.52
N GLN A 26 1.48 1.49 10.81
CA GLN A 26 0.93 2.42 11.81
C GLN A 26 1.87 3.55 12.20
N VAL A 27 2.95 3.83 11.44
CA VAL A 27 3.70 5.07 11.66
C VAL A 27 2.73 6.24 11.48
N PRO A 28 2.38 6.98 12.55
CA PRO A 28 1.40 8.04 12.47
C PRO A 28 1.93 9.14 11.55
N ARG A 29 1.05 9.77 10.76
CA ARG A 29 1.37 10.97 9.97
C ARG A 29 1.93 12.13 10.82
N GLY A 30 1.84 12.06 12.15
CA GLY A 30 2.37 13.04 13.12
C GLY A 30 3.79 12.78 13.64
N LEU A 31 4.45 11.68 13.24
CA LEU A 31 5.87 11.42 13.52
C LEU A 31 6.68 11.27 12.21
N GLU A 32 6.28 11.98 11.16
CA GLU A 32 7.04 12.10 9.92
C GLU A 32 8.28 13.01 10.11
N THR A 33 9.29 12.52 10.82
CA THR A 33 10.69 12.97 10.62
C THR A 33 11.50 12.00 9.77
N THR A 34 10.87 10.92 9.29
CA THR A 34 11.42 10.10 8.21
C THR A 34 10.34 9.92 7.14
N PRO A 35 10.40 10.65 6.02
CA PRO A 35 9.46 10.43 4.93
C PRO A 35 9.55 8.95 4.55
N SER A 36 8.39 8.28 4.48
CA SER A 36 8.32 6.86 4.18
C SER A 36 9.26 6.55 3.00
N THR A 37 9.99 5.44 3.05
CA THR A 37 10.91 5.03 1.97
C THR A 37 10.27 5.14 0.58
N ARG A 38 8.94 5.01 0.47
CA ARG A 38 8.19 5.22 -0.77
C ARG A 38 8.12 6.70 -1.20
N THR A 39 7.84 7.64 -0.29
CA THR A 39 7.81 9.09 -0.61
C THR A 39 9.20 9.61 -0.96
N GLN A 40 10.23 9.20 -0.20
CA GLN A 40 11.62 9.55 -0.51
C GLN A 40 12.06 9.02 -1.87
N ARG A 41 11.78 7.73 -2.16
CA ARG A 41 12.09 7.14 -3.46
C ARG A 41 11.37 7.85 -4.61
N MET A 42 10.12 8.27 -4.41
CA MET A 42 9.40 9.04 -5.42
C MET A 42 10.06 10.40 -5.66
N GLU A 43 10.42 11.13 -4.60
CA GLU A 43 11.15 12.40 -4.72
C GLU A 43 12.52 12.23 -5.38
N GLU A 44 13.28 11.20 -5.04
CA GLU A 44 14.56 10.88 -5.69
C GLU A 44 14.41 10.54 -7.17
N ALA A 45 13.34 9.82 -7.52
CA ALA A 45 13.05 9.48 -8.90
C ALA A 45 12.59 10.72 -9.69
N LEU A 46 11.82 11.63 -9.07
CA LEU A 46 11.40 12.90 -9.66
C LEU A 46 12.56 13.86 -9.91
N LYS A 47 13.62 13.84 -9.09
CA LYS A 47 14.84 14.63 -9.35
C LYS A 47 15.52 14.32 -10.69
N LYS A 48 15.23 13.16 -11.29
CA LYS A 48 15.76 12.75 -12.60
C LYS A 48 14.95 13.30 -13.78
N VAL A 49 13.80 13.92 -13.52
CA VAL A 49 12.91 14.52 -14.52
C VAL A 49 13.27 16.01 -14.70
N PRO A 50 13.18 16.61 -15.90
CA PRO A 50 13.40 18.04 -16.09
C PRO A 50 12.41 18.91 -15.30
N GLU A 51 12.85 20.06 -14.77
CA GLU A 51 12.06 20.92 -13.87
C GLU A 51 10.62 21.27 -14.32
N PRO A 52 10.33 21.58 -15.60
CA PRO A 52 8.96 21.89 -16.02
C PRO A 52 8.02 20.69 -15.86
N ALA A 53 8.56 19.48 -16.04
CA ALA A 53 7.80 18.24 -15.92
C ALA A 53 7.68 17.79 -14.45
N GLN A 54 8.67 18.03 -13.60
CA GLN A 54 8.64 17.62 -12.18
C GLN A 54 7.37 18.07 -11.46
N SER A 55 7.01 19.35 -11.57
CA SER A 55 5.82 19.91 -10.92
C SER A 55 4.52 19.26 -11.43
N ARG A 56 4.44 19.02 -12.74
CA ARG A 56 3.30 18.33 -13.37
C ARG A 56 3.18 16.88 -12.90
N PHE A 57 4.30 16.16 -12.79
CA PHE A 57 4.32 14.81 -12.22
C PHE A 57 3.89 14.82 -10.74
N ARG A 58 4.44 15.72 -9.91
CA ARG A 58 4.08 15.85 -8.49
C ARG A 58 2.58 16.08 -8.31
N GLU A 59 2.01 17.01 -9.07
CA GLU A 59 0.58 17.32 -9.03
C GLU A 59 -0.27 16.11 -9.40
N LYS A 60 0.06 15.41 -10.49
CA LYS A 60 -0.66 14.20 -10.89
C LYS A 60 -0.58 13.10 -9.84
N PHE A 61 0.60 12.84 -9.26
CA PHE A 61 0.74 11.87 -8.19
C PHE A 61 0.02 12.28 -6.90
N ALA A 62 -0.09 13.57 -6.60
CA ALA A 62 -0.86 14.06 -5.47
C ALA A 62 -2.37 13.85 -5.70
N GLN A 63 -2.88 14.17 -6.89
CA GLN A 63 -4.28 13.93 -7.28
C GLN A 63 -4.65 12.44 -7.21
N ILE A 64 -3.82 11.57 -7.78
CA ILE A 64 -4.02 10.11 -7.73
C ILE A 64 -4.05 9.61 -6.28
N ARG A 65 -3.18 10.14 -5.41
CA ARG A 65 -3.19 9.79 -3.98
C ARG A 65 -4.50 10.23 -3.31
N ALA A 66 -4.86 11.50 -3.44
CA ALA A 66 -6.05 12.07 -2.81
C ALA A 66 -7.33 11.33 -3.20
N VAL A 67 -7.49 10.96 -4.48
CA VAL A 67 -8.65 10.20 -4.96
C VAL A 67 -8.73 8.79 -4.37
N ASN A 68 -7.58 8.18 -4.07
CA ASN A 68 -7.50 6.84 -3.51
C ASN A 68 -7.43 6.81 -1.97
N ASP A 69 -7.32 7.96 -1.30
CA ASP A 69 -7.25 8.05 0.17
C ASP A 69 -8.48 7.43 0.87
N PRO A 70 -9.73 7.62 0.41
CA PRO A 70 -10.88 6.97 1.02
C PRO A 70 -10.82 5.44 0.96
N LEU A 71 -10.35 4.88 -0.16
CA LEU A 71 -10.17 3.42 -0.28
C LEU A 71 -9.07 2.91 0.65
N ARG A 72 -7.99 3.68 0.83
CA ARG A 72 -6.93 3.35 1.79
C ARG A 72 -7.45 3.31 3.22
N GLN A 73 -8.23 4.31 3.62
CA GLN A 73 -8.86 4.35 4.94
C GLN A 73 -9.73 3.11 5.18
N GLN A 74 -10.58 2.73 4.21
CA GLN A 74 -11.42 1.54 4.34
C GLN A 74 -10.62 0.24 4.43
N ILE A 75 -9.49 0.14 3.73
CA ILE A 75 -8.57 -1.01 3.84
C ILE A 75 -7.95 -1.05 5.24
N ASP A 76 -7.54 0.09 5.78
CA ASP A 76 -6.92 0.18 7.10
C ASP A 76 -7.91 -0.13 8.22
N GLU A 77 -9.17 0.30 8.09
CA GLU A 77 -10.26 -0.09 8.97
C GLU A 77 -10.55 -1.59 8.92
N ALA A 78 -10.66 -2.18 7.72
CA ALA A 78 -10.89 -3.62 7.57
C ALA A 78 -9.73 -4.45 8.14
N ARG A 79 -8.49 -3.96 8.01
CA ARG A 79 -7.31 -4.58 8.67
C ARG A 79 -7.39 -4.49 10.18
N ALA A 80 -7.73 -3.33 10.73
CA ALA A 80 -7.88 -3.15 12.17
C ALA A 80 -8.94 -4.11 12.74
N GLU A 81 -10.06 -4.26 12.02
CA GLU A 81 -11.12 -5.20 12.40
C GLU A 81 -10.69 -6.66 12.28
N THR A 82 -9.94 -7.02 11.24
CA THR A 82 -9.34 -8.36 11.09
C THR A 82 -8.47 -8.71 12.29
N LEU A 83 -7.65 -7.76 12.77
CA LEU A 83 -6.81 -7.93 13.95
C LEU A 83 -7.64 -8.04 15.23
N ARG A 84 -8.70 -7.25 15.36
CA ARG A 84 -9.63 -7.32 16.50
C ARG A 84 -10.28 -8.71 16.60
N LEU A 85 -10.71 -9.27 15.48
CA LEU A 85 -11.30 -10.61 15.39
C LEU A 85 -10.29 -11.71 15.72
N LEU A 86 -9.03 -11.53 15.29
CA LEU A 86 -7.95 -12.46 15.60
C LEU A 86 -7.56 -12.46 17.09
N ALA A 87 -7.62 -11.30 17.73
CA ALA A 87 -7.29 -11.13 19.15
C ALA A 87 -8.45 -11.46 20.11
N ALA A 88 -9.64 -11.79 19.58
CA ALA A 88 -10.79 -12.13 20.39
C ALA A 88 -10.61 -13.47 21.13
N GLU A 89 -11.22 -13.62 22.30
CA GLU A 89 -11.15 -14.84 23.11
C GLU A 89 -11.65 -16.08 22.35
N ARG A 90 -12.66 -15.90 21.50
CA ARG A 90 -13.12 -16.92 20.55
C ARG A 90 -12.93 -16.41 19.14
N PHE A 91 -12.25 -17.21 18.34
CA PHE A 91 -12.04 -16.92 16.93
C PHE A 91 -13.33 -17.10 16.13
N ASP A 92 -13.80 -16.03 15.51
CA ASP A 92 -14.91 -16.05 14.55
C ASP A 92 -14.34 -16.08 13.12
N GLU A 93 -14.20 -17.28 12.59
CA GLU A 93 -13.65 -17.54 11.25
C GLU A 93 -14.50 -16.87 10.16
N THR A 94 -15.82 -16.88 10.27
CA THR A 94 -16.71 -16.27 9.28
C THR A 94 -16.63 -14.75 9.28
N ALA A 95 -16.48 -14.12 10.45
CA ALA A 95 -16.22 -12.68 10.52
C ALA A 95 -14.84 -12.32 9.96
N TYR A 96 -13.82 -13.14 10.24
CA TYR A 96 -12.46 -12.95 9.73
C TYR A 96 -12.43 -13.01 8.19
N ASP A 97 -13.00 -14.07 7.60
CA ASP A 97 -13.01 -14.27 6.14
C ASP A 97 -13.75 -13.16 5.40
N ARG A 98 -14.80 -12.59 6.01
CA ARG A 98 -15.50 -11.41 5.47
C ARG A 98 -14.60 -10.19 5.41
N GLN A 99 -13.80 -9.93 6.45
CA GLN A 99 -12.88 -8.79 6.43
C GLN A 99 -11.74 -8.99 5.44
N VAL A 100 -11.21 -10.22 5.32
CA VAL A 100 -10.18 -10.54 4.32
C VAL A 100 -10.72 -10.34 2.90
N SER A 101 -11.90 -10.88 2.58
CA SER A 101 -12.56 -10.69 1.29
C SER A 101 -12.77 -9.21 0.98
N LYS A 102 -13.24 -8.42 1.95
CA LYS A 102 -13.39 -6.96 1.82
C LYS A 102 -12.06 -6.28 1.49
N ILE A 103 -10.96 -6.67 2.14
CA ILE A 103 -9.63 -6.10 1.85
C ILE A 103 -9.20 -6.43 0.41
N GLU A 104 -9.45 -7.65 -0.06
CA GLU A 104 -9.12 -8.05 -1.44
C GLU A 104 -9.90 -7.26 -2.48
N GLU A 105 -11.21 -7.12 -2.28
CA GLU A 105 -12.09 -6.31 -3.13
C GLU A 105 -11.62 -4.86 -3.21
N LEU A 106 -11.38 -4.22 -2.05
CA LEU A 106 -10.92 -2.84 -1.98
C LEU A 106 -9.54 -2.65 -2.64
N ARG A 107 -8.63 -3.63 -2.51
CA ARG A 107 -7.34 -3.61 -3.21
C ARG A 107 -7.51 -3.74 -4.71
N GLY A 108 -8.41 -4.61 -5.17
CA GLY A 108 -8.75 -4.78 -6.58
C GLY A 108 -9.32 -3.49 -7.17
N GLU A 109 -10.23 -2.83 -6.47
CA GLU A 109 -10.80 -1.54 -6.88
C GLU A 109 -9.71 -0.45 -6.95
N MET A 110 -8.88 -0.34 -5.91
CA MET A 110 -7.78 0.63 -5.87
C MET A 110 -6.81 0.40 -7.04
N PHE A 111 -6.45 -0.86 -7.34
CA PHE A 111 -5.58 -1.18 -8.48
C PHE A 111 -6.23 -0.80 -9.82
N LYS A 112 -7.52 -1.08 -9.99
CA LYS A 112 -8.28 -0.72 -11.20
C LYS A 112 -8.32 0.80 -11.40
N ARG A 113 -8.61 1.57 -10.35
CA ARG A 113 -8.62 3.05 -10.39
C ARG A 113 -7.24 3.60 -10.73
N MET A 114 -6.20 3.16 -10.03
CA MET A 114 -4.82 3.56 -10.35
C MET A 114 -4.45 3.26 -11.81
N GLY A 115 -4.84 2.09 -12.33
CA GLY A 115 -4.62 1.74 -13.74
C GLY A 115 -5.33 2.69 -14.71
N GLN A 116 -6.56 3.11 -14.40
CA GLN A 116 -7.30 4.09 -15.19
C GLN A 116 -6.64 5.48 -15.12
N ASP A 117 -6.21 5.91 -13.94
CA ASP A 117 -5.54 7.19 -13.74
C ASP A 117 -4.20 7.25 -14.49
N PHE A 118 -3.39 6.19 -14.45
CA PHE A 118 -2.14 6.11 -15.21
C PHE A 118 -2.40 6.08 -16.71
N LYS A 119 -3.43 5.35 -17.16
CA LYS A 119 -3.83 5.35 -18.58
C LYS A 119 -4.22 6.76 -19.04
N GLN A 120 -4.98 7.49 -18.23
CA GLN A 120 -5.40 8.85 -18.55
C GLN A 120 -4.21 9.81 -18.55
N THR A 121 -3.35 9.74 -17.54
CA THR A 121 -2.11 10.52 -17.44
C THR A 121 -1.21 10.28 -18.67
N ALA A 122 -1.05 9.03 -19.11
CA ALA A 122 -0.24 8.69 -20.27
C ALA A 122 -0.77 9.27 -21.59
N LYS A 123 -2.09 9.50 -21.72
CA LYS A 123 -2.67 10.18 -22.90
C LYS A 123 -2.34 11.67 -22.94
N GLU A 124 -2.20 12.30 -21.78
CA GLU A 124 -1.90 13.73 -21.63
C GLU A 124 -0.40 14.04 -21.76
N PHE A 125 0.43 13.00 -21.74
CA PHE A 125 1.89 13.09 -21.75
C PHE A 125 2.47 12.90 -23.14
N SER A 126 3.57 13.60 -23.41
CA SER A 126 4.40 13.38 -24.59
C SER A 126 5.02 11.97 -24.57
N PRO A 127 5.53 11.45 -25.71
CA PRO A 127 6.25 10.18 -25.74
C PRO A 127 7.44 10.12 -24.76
N GLU A 128 8.14 11.23 -24.56
CA GLU A 128 9.26 11.34 -23.63
C GLU A 128 8.78 11.32 -22.17
N GLU A 129 7.72 12.06 -21.85
CA GLU A 129 7.07 12.04 -20.53
C GLU A 129 6.54 10.64 -20.17
N ARG A 130 6.00 9.89 -21.15
CA ARG A 130 5.60 8.50 -20.93
C ARG A 130 6.77 7.58 -20.61
N ARG A 131 7.94 7.77 -21.25
CA ARG A 131 9.15 6.99 -20.92
C ARG A 131 9.62 7.28 -19.51
N MET A 132 9.66 8.57 -19.13
CA MET A 132 9.99 8.98 -17.76
C MET A 132 9.01 8.39 -16.75
N LEU A 133 7.70 8.41 -17.04
CA LEU A 133 6.68 7.78 -16.18
C LEU A 133 6.92 6.27 -16.03
N ALA A 134 7.25 5.57 -17.12
CA ALA A 134 7.55 4.15 -17.06
C ALA A 134 8.77 3.84 -16.19
N ASP A 135 9.83 4.66 -16.30
CA ASP A 135 11.04 4.52 -15.48
C ASP A 135 10.77 4.82 -13.99
N LEU A 136 9.92 5.81 -13.69
CA LEU A 136 9.48 6.12 -12.31
C LEU A 136 8.69 4.96 -11.68
N LEU A 137 7.86 4.27 -12.48
CA LEU A 137 7.02 3.17 -12.00
C LEU A 137 7.75 1.82 -11.97
N ARG A 138 8.93 1.72 -12.58
CA ARG A 138 9.71 0.49 -12.64
C ARG A 138 10.14 0.09 -11.23
N ARG A 139 9.78 -1.12 -10.80
CA ARG A 139 10.23 -1.68 -9.52
C ARG A 139 11.77 -1.80 -9.55
N PRO A 140 12.49 -1.39 -8.49
CA PRO A 140 13.93 -1.66 -8.42
C PRO A 140 14.16 -3.17 -8.47
N PRO A 141 15.28 -3.63 -9.07
CA PRO A 141 15.61 -5.05 -9.11
C PRO A 141 15.65 -5.61 -7.67
N PRO A 142 15.27 -6.88 -7.47
CA PRO A 142 15.40 -7.52 -6.17
C PRO A 142 16.88 -7.42 -5.73
N SER A 143 17.12 -7.00 -4.49
CA SER A 143 18.45 -7.09 -3.90
C SER A 143 18.83 -8.56 -3.83
N SER A 144 19.85 -8.94 -4.62
CA SER A 144 20.51 -10.25 -4.58
C SER A 144 21.14 -10.52 -3.22
#